data_AF-A0ABD4REU6-F1
#
_entry.id   AF-A0ABD4REU6-F1
#
_cell.length_a   1.000
_cell.length_b   1.000
_cell.length_c   1.000
_cell.angle_alpha   90.00
_cell.angle_beta   90.00
_cell.angle_gamma   90.00
#
_symmetry.space_group_name_H-M   'P 1'
#
loop_
_entity.id
_entity.type
_entity.pdbx_description
1 polymer ?
#
loop_
_entity_poly.entity_id
_entity_poly.type
_entity_poly.pdbx_seq_one_letter_code
_entity_poly.pdbx_strand_id
1 'polypeptide(L)'
;MYHFKFAFFPYIVLFIIVIVNFCKAIYSNKKKTERNFNKIDLIIDVFCGIAMWSGLMFQGVLADNSAGGYNVWAISLEIISIISFIIFIANLILVLKRSLGK
;
A
#
# COMPACT_ATOMS: atom_id res chain seq x y z
N MET A 1 -10.05 10.63 -24.89
CA MET A 1 -10.98 9.87 -24.00
C MET A 1 -10.24 9.51 -22.72
N TYR A 2 -10.91 9.71 -21.58
CA TYR A 2 -10.39 9.67 -20.19
C TYR A 2 -9.96 8.26 -19.70
N HIS A 3 -9.11 7.54 -20.43
CA HIS A 3 -8.55 6.25 -19.97
C HIS A 3 -7.48 6.41 -18.89
N PHE A 4 -6.94 7.61 -18.73
CA PHE A 4 -5.92 7.91 -17.73
C PHE A 4 -6.38 7.61 -16.30
N LYS A 5 -7.68 7.79 -16.01
CA LYS A 5 -8.26 7.46 -14.70
C LYS A 5 -8.19 5.97 -14.36
N PHE A 6 -8.25 5.09 -15.35
CA PHE A 6 -8.18 3.63 -15.14
C PHE A 6 -6.76 3.15 -14.85
N ALA A 7 -5.74 3.88 -15.30
CA ALA A 7 -4.35 3.60 -14.94
C ALA A 7 -4.10 3.75 -13.41
N PHE A 8 -4.97 4.47 -12.71
CA PHE A 8 -4.86 4.72 -11.27
C PHE A 8 -5.70 3.80 -10.38
N PHE A 9 -6.61 3.01 -10.98
CA PHE A 9 -7.39 2.01 -10.25
C PHE A 9 -6.53 0.97 -9.51
N PRO A 10 -5.41 0.47 -10.06
CA PRO A 10 -4.54 -0.48 -9.36
C PRO A 10 -4.04 0.03 -8.01
N TYR A 11 -3.75 1.34 -7.86
CA TYR A 11 -3.27 1.89 -6.58
C TYR A 11 -4.32 1.84 -5.48
N ILE A 12 -5.60 2.03 -5.84
CA ILE A 12 -6.72 1.87 -4.90
C ILE A 12 -6.81 0.41 -4.45
N VAL A 13 -6.67 -0.54 -5.38
CA VAL A 13 -6.67 -1.97 -5.05
C VAL A 13 -5.49 -2.33 -4.16
N LEU A 14 -4.28 -1.87 -4.48
CA LEU A 14 -3.08 -2.09 -3.66
C LEU A 14 -3.26 -1.49 -2.26
N PHE A 15 -3.87 -0.32 -2.14
CA PHE A 15 -4.16 0.29 -0.85
C PHE A 15 -5.12 -0.55 0.00
N ILE A 16 -6.19 -1.07 -0.62
CA ILE A 16 -7.13 -1.97 0.05
C ILE A 16 -6.41 -3.24 0.55
N ILE A 17 -5.51 -3.82 -0.25
CA ILE A 17 -4.72 -5.00 0.16
C ILE A 17 -3.89 -4.69 1.41
N VAL A 18 -3.18 -3.55 1.44
CA VAL A 18 -2.39 -3.12 2.60
C VAL A 18 -3.26 -2.95 3.85
N ILE A 19 -4.46 -2.35 3.71
CA ILE A 19 -5.41 -2.21 4.83
C ILE A 19 -5.87 -3.58 5.34
N VAL A 20 -6.23 -4.50 4.44
CA VAL A 20 -6.70 -5.84 4.81
C VAL A 20 -5.60 -6.61 5.55
N ASN A 21 -4.36 -6.55 5.05
CA ASN A 21 -3.21 -7.19 5.68
C ASN A 21 -2.94 -6.62 7.08
N PHE A 22 -3.03 -5.31 7.26
CA PHE A 22 -2.90 -4.66 8.56
C PHE A 22 -4.01 -5.06 9.54
N CYS A 23 -5.28 -5.04 9.11
CA CYS A 23 -6.41 -5.49 9.91
C CYS A 23 -6.25 -6.95 10.37
N LYS A 24 -5.82 -7.82 9.46
CA LYS A 24 -5.53 -9.23 9.73
C LYS A 24 -4.39 -9.40 10.74
N ALA A 25 -3.32 -8.60 10.61
CA ALA A 25 -2.20 -8.62 11.55
C ALA A 25 -2.62 -8.21 12.98
N ILE A 26 -3.44 -7.17 13.12
CA ILE A 26 -4.02 -6.75 14.41
C ILE A 26 -4.87 -7.86 15.01
N TYR A 27 -5.77 -8.45 14.22
CA TYR A 27 -6.67 -9.50 14.68
C TYR A 27 -5.91 -10.76 15.14
N SER A 28 -4.93 -11.19 14.37
CA SER A 28 -4.04 -12.32 14.70
C SER A 28 -3.25 -12.05 15.98
N ASN A 29 -2.82 -10.80 16.20
CA ASN A 29 -2.11 -10.42 17.42
C ASN A 29 -3.01 -10.52 18.67
N LYS A 30 -4.29 -10.14 18.56
CA LYS A 30 -5.26 -10.28 19.66
C LYS A 30 -5.54 -11.74 20.02
N LYS A 31 -5.66 -12.64 19.03
CA LYS A 31 -5.96 -14.06 19.26
C LYS A 31 -4.74 -14.96 19.50
N LYS A 32 -3.51 -14.42 19.51
CA LYS A 32 -2.24 -15.20 19.56
C LYS A 32 -2.15 -16.31 18.49
N THR A 33 -2.88 -16.21 17.38
CA THR A 33 -2.97 -17.23 16.31
C THR A 33 -1.76 -17.16 15.36
N GLU A 34 -1.55 -18.22 14.56
CA GLU A 34 -0.38 -18.53 13.73
C GLU A 34 0.55 -17.38 13.26
N ARG A 35 1.87 -17.60 13.43
CA ARG A 35 2.95 -16.65 13.09
C ARG A 35 3.28 -16.56 11.60
N ASN A 36 3.03 -17.61 10.82
CA ASN A 36 3.51 -17.68 9.43
C ASN A 36 2.69 -16.82 8.47
N PHE A 37 1.38 -16.70 8.68
CA PHE A 37 0.51 -15.86 7.86
C PHE A 37 0.93 -14.38 7.88
N ASN A 38 1.29 -13.85 9.05
CA ASN A 38 1.71 -12.45 9.18
C ASN A 38 3.01 -12.12 8.41
N LYS A 39 3.88 -13.10 8.15
CA LYS A 39 5.13 -12.87 7.39
C LYS A 39 4.87 -12.77 5.89
N ILE A 40 4.00 -13.62 5.36
CA ILE A 40 3.62 -13.61 3.94
C ILE A 40 2.86 -12.31 3.63
N ASP A 41 1.94 -11.91 4.51
CA ASP A 41 1.21 -10.66 4.38
C ASP A 41 2.17 -9.44 4.34
N LEU A 42 3.24 -9.45 5.15
CA LEU A 42 4.27 -8.41 5.12
C LEU A 42 5.05 -8.38 3.79
N ILE A 43 5.38 -9.55 3.22
CA ILE A 43 6.04 -9.64 1.92
C ILE A 43 5.13 -9.07 0.82
N ILE A 44 3.82 -9.38 0.88
CA ILE A 44 2.83 -8.83 -0.04
C ILE A 44 2.78 -7.29 0.09
N ASP A 45 2.79 -6.75 1.31
CA ASP A 45 2.82 -5.30 1.53
C ASP A 45 4.08 -4.65 0.94
N VAL A 46 5.25 -5.30 1.00
CA VAL A 46 6.49 -4.82 0.36
C VAL A 46 6.30 -4.73 -1.16
N PHE A 47 5.77 -5.77 -1.80
CA PHE A 47 5.48 -5.72 -3.24
C PHE A 47 4.45 -4.64 -3.60
N CYS A 48 3.44 -4.43 -2.75
CA CYS A 48 2.48 -3.34 -2.92
C CYS A 48 3.18 -1.97 -2.86
N GLY A 49 4.09 -1.78 -1.90
CA GLY A 49 4.89 -0.55 -1.78
C GLY A 49 5.78 -0.29 -2.99
N ILE A 50 6.46 -1.33 -3.50
CA ILE A 50 7.28 -1.24 -4.72
C ILE A 50 6.41 -0.83 -5.92
N ALA A 51 5.24 -1.45 -6.07
CA ALA A 51 4.31 -1.12 -7.15
C ALA A 51 3.79 0.32 -7.07
N MET A 52 3.44 0.80 -5.86
CA MET A 52 3.04 2.20 -5.63
C MET A 52 4.18 3.17 -5.95
N TRP A 53 5.41 2.87 -5.53
CA TRP A 53 6.59 3.69 -5.79
C TRP A 53 6.90 3.79 -7.28
N SER A 54 6.90 2.66 -8.00
CA SER A 54 7.06 2.65 -9.46
C SER A 54 5.97 3.51 -10.12
N GLY A 55 4.75 3.44 -9.61
CA GLY A 55 3.66 4.29 -10.08
C GLY A 55 3.89 5.78 -9.94
N LEU A 56 4.36 6.22 -8.77
CA LEU A 56 4.71 7.62 -8.54
C LEU A 56 5.84 8.09 -9.47
N MET A 57 6.85 7.24 -9.70
CA MET A 57 7.98 7.55 -10.59
C MET A 57 7.55 7.68 -12.05
N PHE A 58 6.65 6.80 -12.51
CA PHE A 58 6.17 6.81 -13.88
C PHE A 58 4.93 7.69 -14.08
N GLN A 59 4.35 8.30 -13.04
CA GLN A 59 3.15 9.13 -13.20
C GLN A 59 3.39 10.32 -14.14
N GLY A 60 4.59 10.93 -14.10
CA GLY A 60 4.93 12.06 -14.97
C GLY A 60 5.28 11.68 -16.41
N VAL A 61 5.55 10.39 -16.66
CA VAL A 61 5.76 9.84 -18.01
C VAL A 61 4.43 9.35 -18.60
N LEU A 62 3.56 8.79 -17.75
CA LEU A 62 2.25 8.28 -18.14
C LEU A 62 1.22 9.39 -18.28
N ALA A 63 1.30 10.42 -17.42
CA ALA A 63 0.46 11.59 -17.52
C ALA A 63 0.91 12.42 -18.70
N ASP A 64 0.02 12.50 -19.69
CA ASP A 64 -0.04 13.68 -20.50
C ASP A 64 -0.22 14.88 -19.55
N ASN A 65 0.86 15.59 -19.22
CA ASN A 65 0.88 16.71 -18.27
C ASN A 65 -0.05 17.86 -18.72
N SER A 66 -0.59 17.79 -19.94
CA SER A 66 -1.58 18.70 -20.46
C SER A 66 -3.04 18.27 -20.17
N ALA A 67 -3.26 17.07 -19.61
CA ALA A 67 -4.57 16.57 -19.25
C ALA A 67 -5.15 17.29 -18.02
N GLY A 68 -6.34 17.90 -18.21
CA GLY A 68 -7.06 18.59 -17.14
C GLY A 68 -7.30 17.71 -15.91
N GLY A 69 -6.89 18.21 -14.74
CA GLY A 69 -7.04 17.52 -13.45
C GLY A 69 -5.89 16.61 -13.05
N TYR A 70 -4.81 16.50 -13.84
CA TYR A 70 -3.60 15.73 -13.51
C TYR A 70 -3.10 15.98 -12.07
N ASN A 71 -2.98 17.25 -11.66
CA ASN A 71 -2.50 17.60 -10.32
C ASN A 71 -3.35 16.98 -9.20
N VAL A 72 -4.68 16.92 -9.36
CA VAL A 72 -5.56 16.34 -8.34
C VAL A 72 -5.30 14.84 -8.20
N TRP A 73 -5.06 14.14 -9.31
CA TRP A 73 -4.78 12.70 -9.30
C TRP A 73 -3.38 12.40 -8.76
N ALA A 74 -2.38 13.17 -9.16
CA ALA A 74 -1.02 13.07 -8.65
C ALA A 74 -0.98 13.24 -7.12
N ILE A 75 -1.63 14.29 -6.60
CA ILE A 75 -1.75 14.52 -5.16
C ILE A 75 -2.48 13.35 -4.47
N SER A 76 -3.55 12.84 -5.08
CA SER A 76 -4.30 11.72 -4.49
C SER A 76 -3.46 10.44 -4.39
N LEU A 77 -2.65 10.14 -5.40
CA LEU A 77 -1.74 8.98 -5.40
C LEU A 77 -0.62 9.13 -4.39
N GLU A 78 -0.06 10.32 -4.28
CA GLU A 78 0.95 10.65 -3.28
C GLU A 78 0.39 10.42 -1.88
N ILE A 79 -0.82 10.93 -1.59
CA ILE A 79 -1.50 10.71 -0.30
C ILE A 79 -1.73 9.21 -0.05
N ILE A 80 -2.28 8.47 -1.02
CA ILE A 80 -2.51 7.03 -0.87
C ILE A 80 -1.21 6.30 -0.58
N SER A 81 -0.12 6.64 -1.27
CA SER A 81 1.18 6.01 -1.11
C SER A 81 1.79 6.30 0.27
N ILE A 82 1.70 7.54 0.74
CA ILE A 82 2.17 7.95 2.08
C ILE A 82 1.38 7.21 3.16
N ILE A 83 0.05 7.18 3.07
CA ILE A 83 -0.79 6.49 4.06
C ILE A 83 -0.49 4.98 4.06
N SER A 84 -0.37 4.38 2.87
CA SER A 84 0.00 2.96 2.74
C SER A 84 1.34 2.66 3.39
N PHE A 85 2.32 3.54 3.20
CA PHE A 85 3.65 3.41 3.80
C PHE A 85 3.59 3.48 5.33
N ILE A 86 2.82 4.42 5.89
CA ILE A 86 2.61 4.51 7.35
C ILE A 86 1.99 3.22 7.90
N ILE A 87 0.97 2.68 7.22
CA ILE A 87 0.32 1.42 7.61
C ILE A 87 1.31 0.26 7.54
N PHE A 88 2.13 0.20 6.49
CA PHE A 88 3.17 -0.83 6.36
C PHE A 88 4.17 -0.78 7.52
N ILE A 89 4.67 0.41 7.89
CA ILE A 89 5.58 0.57 9.04
C ILE A 89 4.90 0.10 10.34
N ALA A 90 3.64 0.46 10.55
CA ALA A 90 2.88 -0.01 11.71
C ALA A 90 2.74 -1.55 11.72
N ASN A 91 2.48 -2.16 10.55
CA ASN A 91 2.39 -3.61 10.40
C ASN A 91 3.74 -4.28 10.72
N LEU A 92 4.84 -3.73 10.21
CA LEU A 92 6.21 -4.19 10.46
C LEU A 92 6.56 -4.15 11.95
N ILE A 93 6.25 -3.05 12.64
CA ILE A 93 6.46 -2.92 14.10
C ILE A 93 5.67 -3.99 14.86
N LEU A 94 4.41 -4.22 14.51
CA LEU A 94 3.57 -5.26 15.14
C LEU A 94 4.17 -6.66 14.97
N VAL A 95 4.65 -6.99 13.77
CA VAL A 95 5.28 -8.28 13.47
C VAL A 95 6.59 -8.43 14.23
N LEU A 96 7.45 -7.41 14.26
CA LEU A 96 8.73 -7.43 14.98
C LEU A 96 8.54 -7.57 16.48
N LYS A 97 7.65 -6.78 17.10
CA LYS A 97 7.33 -6.87 18.53
C LYS A 97 6.89 -8.28 18.91
N ARG A 98 6.09 -8.92 18.07
CA ARG A 98 5.62 -10.29 18.28
C ARG A 98 6.72 -11.34 18.09
N SER A 99 7.72 -11.07 17.27
CA SER A 99 8.89 -11.95 17.08
C SER A 99 9.84 -11.89 18.28
N LEU A 100 10.09 -10.69 18.81
CA LEU A 100 10.98 -10.41 19.96
C LEU A 100 10.38 -10.80 21.32
N GLY A 101 9.05 -10.76 21.49
CA GLY A 101 8.38 -11.21 22.71
C GLY A 101 8.29 -12.73 22.87
N LYS A 102 9.22 -13.47 22.25
CA LYS A 102 9.42 -14.92 22.41
C LYS A 102 10.69 -15.13 23.22
#